data_AF-A0A9X1IKU9-F1
#
_entry.id   AF-A0A9X1IKU9-F1
#
_cell.length_a   1.000
_cell.length_b   1.000
_cell.length_c   1.000
_cell.angle_alpha   90.00
_cell.angle_beta   90.00
_cell.angle_gamma   90.00
#
_symmetry.space_group_name_H-M   'P 1'
#
loop_
_entity.id
_entity.type
_entity.pdbx_description
1 polymer ?
#
loop_
_entity_poly.entity_id
_entity_poly.type
_entity_poly.pdbx_seq_one_letter_code
_entity_poly.pdbx_strand_id
1 'polypeptide(L)'
;MLFVEAINKTITQSNEKKLLARNKYRPASHHHDSVELSSAAHEVKEIYLSSEEKTTLSAASSIFANIIEHVLNHCFNTITHLHSPEEINVDIKDWVLFLQVPPLANNNHSGSNQPSPQNAYKPTSKKSLIFHIPVKPFYGTAINMTLMMSSHQGSPKTPSCFDHLPKESQLSTLHTPYPPEFLSQQTQHYHIFIDQDGEPDQLNPLYSLVNQSRLLDESLFSEETFGLRIWRAKNGTLIPAALGDRQIGLLFVEHYLPLSGNANNQEMASGQVNNLYTKA
;
A
#
# COMPACT_ATOMS: atom_id res chain seq x y z
N MET A 1 -24.78 -20.39 4.82
CA MET A 1 -25.40 -20.79 3.54
C MET A 1 -26.74 -20.07 3.46
N LEU A 2 -26.80 -18.93 2.77
CA LEU A 2 -28.02 -18.12 2.65
C LEU A 2 -28.52 -18.24 1.21
N PHE A 3 -29.67 -18.89 1.06
CA PHE A 3 -30.38 -19.02 -0.20
C PHE A 3 -31.20 -17.75 -0.45
N VAL A 4 -31.07 -17.16 -1.63
CA VAL A 4 -31.96 -16.09 -2.09
C VAL A 4 -32.89 -16.69 -3.14
N GLU A 5 -34.16 -16.80 -2.79
CA GLU A 5 -35.24 -17.25 -3.66
C GLU A 5 -35.77 -16.05 -4.47
N ALA A 6 -35.76 -16.15 -5.81
CA ALA A 6 -36.25 -15.09 -6.69
C ALA A 6 -37.77 -15.19 -6.86
N ILE A 7 -38.52 -14.20 -6.34
CA ILE A 7 -39.95 -14.09 -6.61
C ILE A 7 -40.17 -13.39 -7.95
N ASN A 8 -40.47 -14.17 -8.99
CA ASN A 8 -41.09 -13.71 -10.23
C ASN A 8 -42.54 -13.30 -9.97
N LYS A 9 -42.92 -12.05 -10.27
CA LYS A 9 -44.32 -11.71 -10.61
C LYS A 9 -44.42 -10.70 -11.73
N THR A 10 -44.86 -11.21 -12.87
CA THR A 10 -45.40 -10.53 -14.05
C THR A 10 -46.87 -10.08 -13.84
N ILE A 11 -47.30 -9.07 -14.63
CA ILE A 11 -48.70 -8.71 -15.02
C ILE A 11 -49.44 -7.82 -13.97
N THR A 12 -50.14 -6.70 -14.26
CA THR A 12 -50.93 -6.22 -15.41
C THR A 12 -51.12 -4.69 -15.35
N GLN A 13 -51.33 -4.04 -16.50
CA GLN A 13 -51.92 -2.70 -16.61
C GLN A 13 -53.44 -2.72 -16.36
N SER A 14 -53.99 -1.65 -15.78
CA SER A 14 -55.36 -1.20 -16.06
C SER A 14 -55.53 0.31 -15.79
N ASN A 15 -56.02 1.02 -16.80
CA ASN A 15 -56.48 2.42 -16.75
C ASN A 15 -57.74 2.57 -15.89
N GLU A 16 -57.91 3.72 -15.21
CA GLU A 16 -59.13 4.55 -15.31
C GLU A 16 -58.99 5.92 -14.61
N LYS A 17 -59.94 6.82 -14.93
CA LYS A 17 -59.83 8.29 -14.99
C LYS A 17 -60.25 9.04 -13.71
N LYS A 18 -59.67 10.24 -13.56
CA LYS A 18 -60.24 11.54 -13.08
C LYS A 18 -60.73 11.68 -11.60
N LEU A 19 -60.09 12.57 -10.82
CA LEU A 19 -60.60 13.92 -10.47
C LEU A 19 -59.69 14.63 -9.43
N LEU A 20 -59.83 15.96 -9.40
CA LEU A 20 -59.02 16.98 -8.73
C LEU A 20 -58.91 16.85 -7.20
N ALA A 21 -57.69 16.97 -6.66
CA ALA A 21 -57.42 17.69 -5.42
C ALA A 21 -55.95 18.08 -5.33
N ARG A 22 -55.72 19.40 -5.32
CA ARG A 22 -54.41 20.04 -5.19
C ARG A 22 -53.96 19.93 -3.73
N ASN A 23 -53.17 18.91 -3.40
CA ASN A 23 -52.30 18.90 -2.23
C ASN A 23 -50.89 18.49 -2.69
N LYS A 24 -49.96 19.45 -2.67
CA LYS A 24 -48.54 19.19 -2.89
C LYS A 24 -47.98 18.46 -1.67
N TYR A 25 -48.13 17.14 -1.64
CA TYR A 25 -47.21 16.24 -0.97
C TYR A 25 -46.54 15.44 -2.08
N ARG A 26 -45.27 15.73 -2.37
CA ARG A 26 -44.44 14.78 -3.13
C ARG A 26 -44.20 13.59 -2.20
N PRO A 27 -44.64 12.37 -2.53
CA PRO A 27 -44.05 11.20 -1.91
C PRO A 27 -42.64 11.08 -2.48
N ALA A 28 -41.64 11.09 -1.59
CA ALA A 28 -40.28 10.70 -1.94
C ALA A 28 -40.34 9.26 -2.45
N SER A 29 -40.24 9.06 -3.76
CA SER A 29 -39.94 7.74 -4.30
C SER A 29 -38.49 7.43 -3.93
N HIS A 30 -38.29 6.76 -2.81
CA HIS A 30 -37.03 6.10 -2.54
C HIS A 30 -36.91 4.90 -3.47
N HIS A 31 -36.40 5.16 -4.68
CA HIS A 31 -35.74 4.14 -5.50
C HIS A 31 -34.24 4.41 -5.35
N HIS A 32 -33.66 3.83 -4.32
CA HIS A 32 -32.21 3.73 -4.15
C HIS A 32 -31.86 2.24 -4.04
N ASP A 33 -31.91 1.55 -5.17
CA ASP A 33 -31.08 0.37 -5.42
C ASP A 33 -29.81 0.80 -6.16
N SER A 34 -29.24 1.92 -5.72
CA SER A 34 -27.88 2.33 -6.07
C SER A 34 -26.98 1.93 -4.92
N VAL A 35 -26.13 0.93 -5.13
CA VAL A 35 -24.99 0.70 -4.25
C VAL A 35 -24.06 1.88 -4.44
N GLU A 36 -24.23 2.92 -3.61
CA GLU A 36 -23.26 4.01 -3.52
C GLU A 36 -21.99 3.43 -2.90
N LEU A 37 -21.02 3.10 -3.76
CA LEU A 37 -19.65 2.89 -3.33
C LEU A 37 -19.24 4.13 -2.53
N SER A 38 -18.71 3.94 -1.32
CA SER A 38 -18.28 5.04 -0.46
C SER A 38 -17.40 6.02 -1.25
N SER A 39 -17.44 7.32 -0.94
CA SER A 39 -16.59 8.32 -1.60
C SER A 39 -15.10 7.93 -1.61
N ALA A 40 -14.65 7.16 -0.63
CA ALA A 40 -13.31 6.56 -0.57
C ALA A 40 -13.00 5.57 -1.71
N ALA A 41 -13.99 4.83 -2.21
CA ALA A 41 -13.83 3.90 -3.33
C ALA A 41 -13.68 4.60 -4.69
N HIS A 42 -14.11 5.87 -4.80
CA HIS A 42 -13.92 6.68 -6.01
C HIS A 42 -12.51 7.31 -6.10
N GLU A 43 -11.73 7.26 -5.02
CA GLU A 43 -10.40 7.87 -4.93
C GLU A 43 -9.25 6.86 -5.00
N VAL A 44 -9.54 5.56 -5.08
CA VAL A 44 -8.53 4.51 -5.20
C VAL A 44 -7.87 4.62 -6.57
N LYS A 45 -6.63 5.09 -6.60
CA LYS A 45 -5.82 5.16 -7.82
C LYS A 45 -5.01 3.88 -7.94
N GLU A 46 -5.20 3.17 -9.03
CA GLU A 46 -4.33 2.07 -9.39
C GLU A 46 -3.08 2.62 -10.07
N ILE A 47 -1.93 2.13 -9.63
CA ILE A 47 -0.64 2.32 -10.29
C ILE A 47 -0.11 0.95 -10.70
N TYR A 48 0.81 0.96 -11.66
CA TYR A 48 1.62 -0.21 -11.94
C TYR A 48 3.10 0.14 -11.93
N LEU A 49 3.91 -0.87 -11.58
CA LEU A 49 5.36 -0.86 -11.67
C LEU A 49 5.75 -1.83 -12.78
N SER A 50 6.67 -1.41 -13.65
CA SER A 50 7.16 -2.21 -14.77
C SER A 50 8.68 -2.34 -14.69
N SER A 51 9.22 -3.48 -15.10
CA SER A 51 10.67 -3.68 -15.21
C SER A 51 11.35 -2.74 -16.21
N GLU A 52 10.60 -2.21 -17.18
CA GLU A 52 11.08 -1.29 -18.21
C GLU A 52 11.29 0.14 -17.68
N GLU A 53 10.43 0.57 -16.75
CA GLU A 53 10.31 1.97 -16.32
C GLU A 53 10.94 2.14 -14.93
N LYS A 54 12.28 2.12 -14.93
CA LYS A 54 13.10 2.18 -13.70
C LYS A 54 14.28 3.13 -13.82
N THR A 55 14.73 3.59 -12.67
CA THR A 55 16.01 4.27 -12.49
C THR A 55 17.04 3.30 -11.95
N THR A 56 18.32 3.51 -12.26
CA THR A 56 19.40 2.67 -11.70
C THR A 56 19.46 2.83 -10.19
N LEU A 57 19.60 1.71 -9.47
CA LEU A 57 19.85 1.75 -8.03
C LEU A 57 21.10 2.56 -7.72
N SER A 58 20.93 3.53 -6.83
CA SER A 58 22.00 4.42 -6.39
C SER A 58 22.49 4.05 -4.99
N ALA A 59 23.67 4.55 -4.62
CA ALA A 59 24.14 4.47 -3.24
C ALA A 59 23.17 5.11 -2.24
N ALA A 60 22.44 6.15 -2.65
CA ALA A 60 21.40 6.78 -1.83
C ALA A 60 20.20 5.84 -1.62
N SER A 61 19.83 5.06 -2.64
CA SER A 61 18.80 4.03 -2.56
C SER A 61 19.19 2.93 -1.58
N SER A 62 20.46 2.48 -1.62
CA SER A 62 20.98 1.48 -0.69
C SER A 62 20.97 1.97 0.77
N ILE A 63 21.36 3.22 1.04
CA ILE A 63 21.25 3.80 2.39
C ILE A 63 19.80 3.78 2.88
N PHE A 64 18.87 4.22 2.03
CA PHE A 64 17.47 4.28 2.41
C PHE A 64 16.87 2.89 2.65
N ALA A 65 17.19 1.91 1.80
CA ALA A 65 16.79 0.52 1.99
C ALA A 65 17.32 -0.03 3.32
N ASN A 66 18.59 0.19 3.65
CA ASN A 66 19.19 -0.24 4.91
C ASN A 66 18.54 0.46 6.12
N ILE A 67 18.14 1.72 5.99
CA ILE A 67 17.40 2.45 7.05
C ILE A 67 16.03 1.81 7.27
N ILE A 68 15.29 1.50 6.20
CA ILE A 68 13.99 0.81 6.30
C ILE A 68 14.19 -0.53 7.01
N GLU A 69 15.10 -1.37 6.52
CA GLU A 69 15.38 -2.69 7.11
C GLU A 69 15.72 -2.58 8.59
N HIS A 70 16.59 -1.62 8.95
CA HIS A 70 16.98 -1.39 10.35
C HIS A 70 15.80 -1.01 11.25
N VAL A 71 14.90 -0.15 10.76
CA VAL A 71 13.70 0.24 11.52
C VAL A 71 12.70 -0.91 11.61
N LEU A 72 12.46 -1.67 10.53
CA LEU A 72 11.54 -2.81 10.56
C LEU A 72 12.03 -3.90 11.51
N ASN A 73 13.33 -4.19 11.50
CA ASN A 73 13.94 -5.15 12.43
C ASN A 73 13.71 -4.76 13.89
N HIS A 74 13.81 -3.46 14.19
CA HIS A 74 13.48 -2.95 15.51
C HIS A 74 11.98 -3.04 15.83
N CYS A 75 11.12 -2.74 14.84
CA CYS A 75 9.67 -2.71 15.03
C CYS A 75 9.05 -4.09 15.24
N PHE A 76 9.51 -5.08 14.49
CA PHE A 76 8.97 -6.44 14.51
C PHE A 76 9.80 -7.40 15.36
N ASN A 77 10.97 -6.96 15.84
CA ASN A 77 11.89 -7.79 16.61
C ASN A 77 12.27 -9.08 15.86
N THR A 78 12.37 -8.99 14.53
CA THR A 78 12.70 -10.07 13.61
C THR A 78 13.80 -9.63 12.66
N ILE A 79 14.54 -10.59 12.11
CA ILE A 79 15.55 -10.30 11.07
C ILE A 79 14.82 -10.27 9.74
N THR A 80 14.38 -9.09 9.34
CA THR A 80 13.88 -8.82 7.99
C THR A 80 15.05 -8.46 7.09
N HIS A 81 15.00 -8.92 5.85
CA HIS A 81 15.96 -8.56 4.82
C HIS A 81 15.21 -7.95 3.64
N LEU A 82 15.63 -6.75 3.24
CA LEU A 82 15.04 -6.00 2.14
C LEU A 82 15.86 -6.25 0.87
N HIS A 83 15.34 -7.12 0.00
CA HIS A 83 16.00 -7.49 -1.23
C HIS A 83 15.90 -6.40 -2.31
N SER A 84 16.97 -6.24 -3.09
CA SER A 84 16.89 -5.53 -4.37
C SER A 84 16.42 -6.47 -5.50
N PRO A 85 15.73 -5.94 -6.54
CA PRO A 85 15.39 -6.70 -7.73
C PRO A 85 16.60 -7.34 -8.44
N GLU A 86 17.76 -6.67 -8.40
CA GLU A 86 19.03 -7.16 -8.95
C GLU A 86 19.59 -8.34 -8.16
N GLU A 87 19.45 -8.35 -6.84
CA GLU A 87 19.85 -9.47 -5.99
C GLU A 87 19.04 -10.72 -6.30
N ILE A 88 17.74 -10.60 -6.54
CA ILE A 88 16.87 -11.75 -6.84
C ILE A 88 16.72 -12.04 -8.35
N ASN A 89 17.43 -11.29 -9.19
CA ASN A 89 17.51 -11.45 -10.64
C ASN A 89 16.15 -11.33 -11.37
N VAL A 90 15.27 -10.48 -10.86
CA VAL A 90 14.00 -10.12 -11.54
C VAL A 90 14.14 -8.85 -12.37
N ASP A 91 15.19 -8.07 -12.14
CA ASP A 91 15.39 -6.77 -12.78
C ASP A 91 15.55 -6.83 -14.31
N ILE A 92 16.08 -7.94 -14.84
CA ILE A 92 16.31 -8.16 -16.28
C ILE A 92 15.15 -8.85 -17.00
N LYS A 93 14.05 -9.13 -16.30
CA LYS A 93 12.91 -9.90 -16.80
C LYS A 93 11.70 -9.00 -16.97
N ASP A 94 10.84 -9.34 -17.92
CA ASP A 94 9.62 -8.56 -18.16
C ASP A 94 8.55 -8.93 -17.12
N TRP A 95 8.13 -7.93 -16.35
CA TRP A 95 7.05 -8.08 -15.38
C TRP A 95 6.34 -6.76 -15.13
N VAL A 96 5.10 -6.87 -14.67
CA VAL A 96 4.27 -5.74 -14.24
C VAL A 96 3.63 -6.10 -12.91
N LEU A 97 3.73 -5.19 -11.94
CA LEU A 97 3.04 -5.26 -10.64
C LEU A 97 1.96 -4.20 -10.58
N PHE A 98 0.76 -4.57 -10.16
CA PHE A 98 -0.34 -3.63 -9.95
C PHE A 98 -0.49 -3.34 -8.46
N LEU A 99 -0.58 -2.07 -8.10
CA LEU A 99 -0.72 -1.62 -6.72
C LEU A 99 -1.85 -0.60 -6.61
N GLN A 100 -2.61 -0.69 -5.54
CA GLN A 100 -3.56 0.35 -5.17
C GLN A 100 -2.85 1.37 -4.30
N VAL A 101 -2.85 2.63 -4.74
CA VAL A 101 -2.27 3.72 -3.98
C VAL A 101 -3.21 4.07 -2.83
N PRO A 102 -2.71 4.08 -1.59
CA PRO A 102 -3.52 4.48 -0.45
C PRO A 102 -3.98 5.95 -0.60
N PRO A 103 -5.23 6.28 -0.21
CA PRO A 103 -5.75 7.64 -0.36
C PRO A 103 -4.92 8.63 0.47
N LEU A 104 -4.32 9.61 -0.22
CA LEU A 104 -3.65 10.73 0.43
C LEU A 104 -4.67 11.54 1.21
N ALA A 105 -4.49 11.61 2.52
CA ALA A 105 -5.31 12.43 3.40
C ALA A 105 -5.14 13.93 3.08
N ASN A 106 -5.83 14.44 2.06
CA ASN A 106 -5.80 15.85 1.73
C ASN A 106 -7.21 16.44 1.54
N ASN A 107 -7.39 17.51 2.32
CA ASN A 107 -8.43 18.52 2.33
C ASN A 107 -9.85 18.09 2.69
N ASN A 108 -10.20 18.50 3.91
CA ASN A 108 -11.55 18.95 4.27
C ASN A 108 -12.14 19.78 3.12
N HIS A 109 -12.81 19.13 2.17
CA HIS A 109 -13.84 19.79 1.38
C HIS A 109 -14.99 20.07 2.35
N SER A 110 -14.84 21.21 3.02
CA SER A 110 -15.86 21.89 3.80
C SER A 110 -16.97 22.25 2.82
N GLY A 111 -17.90 21.34 2.57
CA GLY A 111 -18.85 21.54 1.49
C GLY A 111 -19.81 20.40 1.17
N SER A 112 -20.25 19.61 2.15
CA SER A 112 -21.54 18.91 2.01
C SER A 112 -22.08 18.51 3.39
N ASN A 113 -23.13 19.21 3.80
CA ASN A 113 -24.02 18.75 4.87
C ASN A 113 -24.84 17.58 4.33
N GLN A 114 -24.30 16.37 4.36
CA GLN A 114 -25.12 15.16 4.30
C GLN A 114 -24.83 14.29 5.53
N PRO A 115 -25.86 13.89 6.29
CA PRO A 115 -25.69 12.97 7.40
C PRO A 115 -25.48 11.56 6.83
N SER A 116 -24.23 11.10 6.83
CA SER A 116 -23.89 9.72 6.51
C SER A 116 -24.34 8.75 7.61
N PRO A 117 -24.76 7.51 7.26
CA PRO A 117 -25.30 6.57 8.21
C PRO A 117 -24.20 6.05 9.17
N GLN A 118 -24.65 5.74 10.38
CA GLN A 118 -23.87 5.30 11.52
C GLN A 118 -23.04 4.05 11.20
N ASN A 119 -21.78 4.27 10.84
CA ASN A 119 -20.61 3.45 11.16
C ASN A 119 -19.39 4.33 10.87
N ALA A 120 -19.26 5.41 11.64
CA ALA A 120 -18.07 6.23 11.63
C ALA A 120 -16.91 5.36 12.14
N TYR A 121 -16.15 4.78 11.21
CA TYR A 121 -14.76 4.43 11.47
C TYR A 121 -14.13 5.69 12.03
N LYS A 122 -13.94 5.74 13.35
CA LYS A 122 -13.20 6.83 13.97
C LYS A 122 -11.82 6.79 13.30
N PRO A 123 -11.37 7.86 12.63
CA PRO A 123 -10.01 7.89 12.12
C PRO A 123 -9.11 7.70 13.35
N THR A 124 -8.39 6.59 13.37
CA THR A 124 -7.35 6.35 14.38
C THR A 124 -6.43 7.56 14.31
N SER A 125 -6.27 8.25 15.45
CA SER A 125 -5.37 9.39 15.57
C SER A 125 -4.04 9.03 14.91
N LYS A 126 -3.52 9.87 14.00
CA LYS A 126 -2.27 9.62 13.26
C LYS A 126 -1.17 9.21 14.25
N LYS A 127 -0.94 7.91 14.42
CA LYS A 127 0.16 7.38 15.22
C LYS A 127 1.40 7.45 14.34
N SER A 128 2.38 8.20 14.81
CA SER A 128 3.68 8.33 14.14
C SER A 128 4.78 8.02 15.14
N LEU A 129 5.72 7.19 14.74
CA LEU A 129 6.93 6.88 15.46
C LEU A 129 8.11 7.59 14.78
N ILE A 130 9.06 8.08 15.57
CA ILE A 130 10.27 8.74 15.10
C ILE A 130 11.45 7.90 15.54
N PHE A 131 12.28 7.50 14.58
CA PHE A 131 13.50 6.74 14.82
C PHE A 131 14.70 7.62 14.53
N HIS A 132 15.61 7.70 15.49
CA HIS A 132 16.93 8.31 15.31
C HIS A 132 17.95 7.20 15.11
N ILE A 133 18.71 7.32 14.04
CA ILE A 133 19.55 6.25 13.52
C ILE A 133 20.95 6.82 13.33
N PRO A 134 21.89 6.51 14.24
CA PRO A 134 23.27 6.90 14.04
C PRO A 134 23.86 6.09 12.88
N VAL A 135 24.04 6.71 11.71
CA VAL A 135 24.63 6.07 10.54
C VAL A 135 26.13 6.33 10.54
N LYS A 136 26.92 5.26 10.75
CA LYS A 136 28.37 5.33 10.85
C LYS A 136 29.02 5.09 9.48
N PRO A 137 29.71 6.10 8.91
CA PRO A 137 30.47 5.96 7.66
C PRO A 137 31.64 4.99 7.79
N PHE A 138 32.27 4.69 6.65
CA PHE A 138 33.48 3.87 6.58
C PHE A 138 34.60 4.39 7.50
N TYR A 139 34.72 5.72 7.63
CA TYR A 139 35.59 6.39 8.61
C TYR A 139 34.92 7.66 9.15
N GLY A 140 35.33 8.09 10.36
CA GLY A 140 34.83 9.31 10.99
C GLY A 140 33.68 9.08 11.98
N THR A 141 32.96 10.16 12.28
CA THR A 141 31.86 10.18 13.25
C THR A 141 30.53 9.79 12.59
N ALA A 142 29.63 9.20 13.38
CA ALA A 142 28.30 8.88 12.91
C ALA A 142 27.49 10.16 12.62
N ILE A 143 26.67 10.10 11.58
CA ILE A 143 25.71 11.14 11.19
C ILE A 143 24.33 10.64 11.60
N ASN A 144 23.59 11.44 12.37
CA ASN A 144 22.24 11.05 12.78
C ASN A 144 21.25 11.23 11.63
N MET A 145 20.63 10.14 11.19
CA MET A 145 19.50 10.17 10.25
C MET A 145 18.22 9.85 11.01
N THR A 146 17.09 10.41 10.56
CA THR A 146 15.79 10.19 11.20
C THR A 146 14.79 9.61 10.21
N LEU A 147 14.04 8.61 10.65
CA LEU A 147 12.89 8.07 9.92
C LEU A 147 11.62 8.31 10.72
N MET A 148 10.70 9.09 10.18
CA MET A 148 9.34 9.19 10.68
C MET A 148 8.48 8.13 10.00
N MET A 149 7.87 7.25 10.78
CA MET A 149 7.00 6.19 10.32
C MET A 149 5.58 6.44 10.81
N SER A 150 4.61 6.52 9.89
CA SER A 150 3.20 6.76 10.22
C SER A 150 2.32 5.62 9.71
N SER A 151 1.27 5.28 10.47
CA SER A 151 0.22 4.40 9.93
C SER A 151 -0.52 5.13 8.81
N HIS A 152 -0.80 4.44 7.71
CA HIS A 152 -1.68 4.98 6.68
C HIS A 152 -3.12 5.14 7.21
N GLN A 153 -3.83 6.22 6.84
CA GLN A 153 -5.17 6.54 7.38
C GLN A 153 -6.28 5.63 6.86
N GLY A 154 -6.09 5.07 5.67
CA GLY A 154 -7.00 4.11 5.05
C GLY A 154 -6.70 2.66 5.38
N SER A 155 -5.59 2.36 6.08
CA SER A 155 -5.26 0.98 6.43
C SER A 155 -6.23 0.48 7.51
N PRO A 156 -6.99 -0.60 7.28
CA PRO A 156 -7.85 -1.19 8.31
C PRO A 156 -7.03 -1.80 9.46
N LYS A 157 -5.76 -2.11 9.20
CA LYS A 157 -4.83 -2.71 10.17
C LYS A 157 -3.68 -1.75 10.43
N THR A 158 -3.48 -1.39 11.70
CA THR A 158 -2.27 -0.69 12.14
C THR A 158 -1.31 -1.73 12.71
N PRO A 159 -0.01 -1.73 12.32
CA PRO A 159 0.97 -2.60 12.94
C PRO A 159 1.03 -2.43 14.46
N SER A 160 1.21 -3.53 15.19
CA SER A 160 1.26 -3.54 16.66
C SER A 160 2.40 -2.68 17.24
N CYS A 161 3.45 -2.41 16.47
CA CYS A 161 4.56 -1.57 16.90
C CYS A 161 4.12 -0.13 17.26
N PHE A 162 3.06 0.39 16.63
CA PHE A 162 2.49 1.72 16.97
C PHE A 162 1.81 1.79 18.34
N ASP A 163 1.50 0.64 18.94
CA ASP A 163 0.88 0.57 20.26
C ASP A 163 1.90 0.38 21.39
N HIS A 164 3.02 -0.29 21.11
CA HIS A 164 3.98 -0.74 22.12
C HIS A 164 5.28 0.05 22.14
N LEU A 165 5.71 0.62 21.01
CA LEU A 165 6.94 1.40 20.95
C LEU A 165 6.73 2.83 21.46
N PRO A 166 7.76 3.43 22.08
CA PRO A 166 7.71 4.84 22.41
C PRO A 166 7.65 5.68 21.13
N LYS A 167 7.00 6.84 21.22
CA LYS A 167 6.84 7.80 20.10
C LYS A 167 8.16 8.15 19.43
N GLU A 168 9.24 8.19 20.20
CA GLU A 168 10.59 8.50 19.73
C GLU A 168 11.55 7.45 20.26
N SER A 169 12.34 6.85 19.37
CA SER A 169 13.27 5.76 19.66
C SER A 169 14.66 6.07 19.10
N GLN A 170 15.69 5.73 19.87
CA GLN A 170 17.08 5.77 19.43
C GLN A 170 17.49 4.34 19.04
N LEU A 171 17.90 4.14 17.80
CA LEU A 171 18.32 2.84 17.30
C LEU A 171 19.83 2.64 17.43
N SER A 172 20.24 1.39 17.30
CA SER A 172 21.65 1.03 17.23
C SER A 172 22.33 1.64 16.01
N THR A 173 23.67 1.69 16.05
CA THR A 173 24.45 2.24 14.93
C THR A 173 24.32 1.40 13.68
N LEU A 174 23.91 2.04 12.59
CA LEU A 174 23.89 1.45 11.25
C LEU A 174 25.23 1.72 10.56
N HIS A 175 25.98 0.66 10.26
CA HIS A 175 27.26 0.78 9.57
C HIS A 175 27.07 0.79 8.06
N THR A 176 27.83 1.62 7.35
CA THR A 176 27.78 1.69 5.90
C THR A 176 29.17 1.83 5.28
N PRO A 177 29.41 1.26 4.08
CA PRO A 177 30.69 1.40 3.39
C PRO A 177 30.92 2.80 2.80
N TYR A 178 29.95 3.71 2.88
CA TYR A 178 30.06 5.02 2.26
C TYR A 178 30.90 6.01 3.09
N PRO A 179 31.63 6.92 2.42
CA PRO A 179 32.44 7.93 3.09
C PRO A 179 31.56 9.04 3.70
N PRO A 180 32.04 9.76 4.73
CA PRO A 180 31.27 10.78 5.44
C PRO A 180 30.83 11.94 4.55
N GLU A 181 31.63 12.32 3.55
CA GLU A 181 31.31 13.41 2.62
C GLU A 181 30.06 13.06 1.79
N PHE A 182 29.95 11.81 1.35
CA PHE A 182 28.76 11.31 0.65
C PHE A 182 27.54 11.31 1.57
N LEU A 183 27.66 10.76 2.78
CA LEU A 183 26.56 10.70 3.76
C LEU A 183 26.02 12.08 4.13
N SER A 184 26.91 13.07 4.23
CA SER A 184 26.54 14.45 4.59
C SER A 184 25.62 15.11 3.55
N GLN A 185 25.68 14.66 2.30
CA GLN A 185 24.87 15.16 1.18
C GLN A 185 23.54 14.42 1.02
N GLN A 186 23.33 13.32 1.76
CA GLN A 186 22.12 12.52 1.65
C GLN A 186 20.94 13.14 2.41
N THR A 187 19.74 12.67 2.08
CA THR A 187 18.55 12.99 2.87
C THR A 187 18.72 12.45 4.28
N GLN A 188 18.67 13.33 5.29
CA GLN A 188 18.78 12.93 6.69
C GLN A 188 17.41 12.68 7.34
N HIS A 189 16.34 13.18 6.73
CA HIS A 189 14.99 13.06 7.27
C HIS A 189 14.08 12.38 6.26
N TYR A 190 13.65 11.16 6.58
CA TYR A 190 12.74 10.38 5.77
C TYR A 190 11.36 10.34 6.44
N HIS A 191 10.32 10.33 5.62
CA HIS A 191 8.95 10.08 6.07
C HIS A 191 8.35 8.95 5.24
N ILE A 192 7.97 7.87 5.93
CA ILE A 192 7.29 6.72 5.34
C ILE A 192 5.92 6.50 5.97
N PHE A 193 5.05 5.87 5.18
CA PHE A 193 3.77 5.34 5.62
C PHE A 193 3.79 3.82 5.51
N ILE A 194 3.26 3.17 6.55
CA ILE A 194 3.06 1.73 6.57
C ILE A 194 1.60 1.43 6.32
N ASP A 195 1.36 0.50 5.41
CA ASP A 195 0.07 -0.03 5.03
C ASP A 195 0.13 -1.56 5.11
N GLN A 196 -0.79 -2.17 5.86
CA GLN A 196 -0.87 -3.62 6.10
C GLN A 196 -2.12 -4.22 5.44
N ASP A 197 -2.63 -3.55 4.42
CA ASP A 197 -3.80 -3.95 3.63
C ASP A 197 -3.42 -4.55 2.27
N GLY A 198 -2.14 -4.86 2.05
CA GLY A 198 -1.72 -5.54 0.84
C GLY A 198 -2.09 -7.02 0.87
N GLU A 199 -2.19 -7.60 -0.33
CA GLU A 199 -2.34 -9.04 -0.48
C GLU A 199 -1.05 -9.75 -0.02
N PRO A 200 -1.15 -10.86 0.73
CA PRO A 200 0.02 -11.64 1.16
C PRO A 200 0.89 -12.18 0.01
N ASP A 201 0.32 -12.30 -1.19
CA ASP A 201 0.94 -12.75 -2.43
C ASP A 201 1.08 -11.62 -3.48
N GLN A 202 1.13 -10.36 -3.06
CA GLN A 202 1.19 -9.21 -3.98
C GLN A 202 2.40 -9.22 -4.95
N LEU A 203 3.44 -10.03 -4.68
CA LEU A 203 4.57 -10.21 -5.58
C LEU A 203 4.47 -11.48 -6.44
N ASN A 204 3.29 -12.11 -6.53
CA ASN A 204 3.08 -13.33 -7.32
C ASN A 204 3.56 -13.28 -8.78
N PRO A 205 3.54 -12.14 -9.52
CA PRO A 205 4.03 -12.12 -10.89
C PRO A 205 5.55 -12.36 -10.97
N LEU A 206 6.27 -12.20 -9.86
CA LEU A 206 7.71 -12.39 -9.77
C LEU A 206 8.09 -13.82 -9.40
N TYR A 207 7.20 -14.64 -8.85
CA TYR A 207 7.58 -15.94 -8.26
C TYR A 207 8.28 -16.88 -9.25
N SER A 208 7.81 -16.94 -10.50
CA SER A 208 8.44 -17.73 -11.55
C SER A 208 9.76 -17.15 -12.05
N LEU A 209 10.03 -15.88 -11.73
CA LEU A 209 11.18 -15.11 -12.19
C LEU A 209 12.29 -15.07 -11.15
N VAL A 210 11.98 -15.22 -9.86
CA VAL A 210 12.96 -15.16 -8.79
C VAL A 210 13.89 -16.37 -8.80
N ASN A 211 15.18 -16.13 -8.55
CA ASN A 211 16.09 -17.20 -8.23
C ASN A 211 15.87 -17.68 -6.78
N GLN A 212 15.13 -18.79 -6.63
CA GLN A 212 14.82 -19.39 -5.32
C GLN A 212 16.06 -19.69 -4.47
N SER A 213 17.23 -19.93 -5.07
CA SER A 213 18.47 -20.19 -4.32
C SER A 213 18.99 -18.98 -3.53
N ARG A 214 18.46 -17.78 -3.80
CA ARG A 214 18.85 -16.52 -3.16
C ARG A 214 17.83 -16.03 -2.14
N LEU A 215 16.65 -16.66 -2.10
CA LEU A 215 15.65 -16.36 -1.10
C LEU A 215 16.00 -17.05 0.21
N LEU A 216 15.63 -16.41 1.32
CA LEU A 216 15.63 -17.04 2.63
C LEU A 216 14.52 -18.09 2.68
N ASP A 217 14.67 -19.07 3.58
CA ASP A 217 13.63 -20.06 3.84
C ASP A 217 12.34 -19.33 4.28
N GLU A 218 11.20 -19.67 3.69
CA GLU A 218 9.89 -19.07 3.96
C GLU A 218 9.56 -19.04 5.47
N SER A 219 10.02 -20.07 6.20
CA SER A 219 9.85 -20.17 7.65
C SER A 219 10.57 -19.08 8.46
N LEU A 220 11.48 -18.33 7.83
CA LEU A 220 12.21 -17.22 8.44
C LEU A 220 11.48 -15.88 8.29
N PHE A 221 10.46 -15.79 7.43
CA PHE A 221 9.72 -14.55 7.24
C PHE A 221 8.68 -14.34 8.34
N SER A 222 8.62 -13.10 8.82
CA SER A 222 7.64 -12.65 9.82
C SER A 222 6.26 -12.55 9.18
N GLU A 223 5.20 -13.00 9.85
CA GLU A 223 3.83 -12.77 9.34
C GLU A 223 3.51 -11.27 9.21
N GLU A 224 4.21 -10.42 9.99
CA GLU A 224 4.15 -8.97 9.93
C GLU A 224 4.64 -8.36 8.61
N THR A 225 5.37 -9.12 7.78
CA THR A 225 5.79 -8.65 6.45
C THR A 225 4.82 -9.03 5.34
N PHE A 226 3.86 -9.94 5.59
CA PHE A 226 2.94 -10.41 4.55
C PHE A 226 1.91 -9.33 4.20
N GLY A 227 1.89 -8.89 2.94
CA GLY A 227 1.01 -7.81 2.51
C GLY A 227 1.47 -6.41 2.97
N LEU A 228 2.65 -6.30 3.59
CA LEU A 228 3.20 -5.02 4.01
C LEU A 228 3.51 -4.15 2.78
N ARG A 229 3.05 -2.90 2.78
CA ARG A 229 3.40 -1.89 1.77
C ARG A 229 4.01 -0.69 2.47
N ILE A 230 5.18 -0.27 1.99
CA ILE A 230 5.89 0.89 2.52
C ILE A 230 5.86 1.98 1.47
N TRP A 231 5.34 3.14 1.83
CA TRP A 231 5.21 4.29 0.95
C TRP A 231 6.10 5.42 1.44
N ARG A 232 6.96 5.97 0.59
CA ARG A 232 7.75 7.15 0.90
C ARG A 232 6.98 8.42 0.53
N ALA A 233 6.91 9.36 1.46
CA ALA A 233 6.42 10.70 1.19
C ALA A 233 7.53 11.53 0.53
N LYS A 234 7.33 11.99 -0.70
CA LYS A 234 8.29 12.82 -1.43
C LYS A 234 7.55 13.83 -2.29
N ASN A 235 7.88 15.12 -2.18
CA ASN A 235 7.29 16.19 -2.99
C ASN A 235 5.74 16.22 -2.99
N GLY A 236 5.12 15.84 -1.87
CA GLY A 236 3.65 15.79 -1.74
C GLY A 236 2.98 14.57 -2.38
N THR A 237 3.74 13.61 -2.89
CA THR A 237 3.23 12.33 -3.42
C THR A 237 3.72 11.16 -2.57
N LEU A 238 2.99 10.04 -2.65
CA LEU A 238 3.41 8.75 -2.12
C LEU A 238 4.02 7.93 -3.25
N ILE A 239 5.23 7.43 -3.01
CA ILE A 239 5.96 6.56 -3.93
C ILE A 239 6.13 5.22 -3.22
N PRO A 240 5.83 4.09 -3.86
CA PRO A 240 6.07 2.79 -3.24
C PRO A 240 7.57 2.62 -3.03
N ALA A 241 7.99 2.28 -1.81
CA ALA A 241 9.39 2.10 -1.43
C ALA A 241 9.75 0.63 -1.27
N ALA A 242 8.87 -0.15 -0.62
CA ALA A 242 9.04 -1.59 -0.45
C ALA A 242 7.70 -2.32 -0.39
N LEU A 243 7.69 -3.57 -0.83
CA LEU A 243 6.54 -4.47 -0.82
C LEU A 243 6.91 -5.77 -0.12
N GLY A 244 6.02 -6.25 0.73
CA GLY A 244 6.19 -7.44 1.55
C GLY A 244 5.27 -8.57 1.14
N ASP A 245 5.81 -9.78 1.13
CA ASP A 245 5.19 -10.94 0.53
C ASP A 245 5.67 -12.21 1.21
N ARG A 246 4.84 -13.26 1.19
CA ARG A 246 5.15 -14.52 1.85
C ARG A 246 6.33 -15.29 1.25
N GLN A 247 6.55 -15.23 -0.06
CA GLN A 247 7.62 -16.00 -0.72
C GLN A 247 8.93 -15.23 -0.83
N ILE A 248 8.88 -13.91 -1.03
CA ILE A 248 10.08 -13.09 -1.23
C ILE A 248 10.54 -12.41 0.07
N GLY A 249 9.65 -12.24 1.04
CA GLY A 249 9.93 -11.46 2.25
C GLY A 249 9.66 -9.98 2.01
N LEU A 250 10.70 -9.19 1.73
CA LEU A 250 10.59 -7.76 1.39
C LEU A 250 11.37 -7.43 0.12
N LEU A 251 10.74 -6.72 -0.80
CA LEU A 251 11.34 -6.25 -2.06
C LEU A 251 11.38 -4.73 -2.10
N PHE A 252 12.55 -4.16 -2.37
CA PHE A 252 12.73 -2.73 -2.60
C PHE A 252 12.25 -2.34 -4.02
N VAL A 253 11.37 -1.34 -4.11
CA VAL A 253 10.73 -0.94 -5.37
C VAL A 253 10.77 0.56 -5.65
N GLU A 254 11.41 1.38 -4.81
CA GLU A 254 11.41 2.85 -4.95
C GLU A 254 11.98 3.37 -6.27
N HIS A 255 12.85 2.59 -6.91
CA HIS A 255 13.53 2.97 -8.14
C HIS A 255 12.68 2.73 -9.40
N TYR A 256 11.55 2.04 -9.29
CA TYR A 256 10.56 1.91 -10.35
C TYR A 256 9.66 3.16 -10.38
N LEU A 257 9.42 3.68 -11.58
CA LEU A 257 8.51 4.80 -11.78
C LEU A 257 7.06 4.30 -11.66
N PRO A 258 6.25 4.81 -10.71
CA PRO A 258 4.84 4.47 -10.66
C PRO A 258 4.09 5.09 -11.83
N LEU A 259 3.43 4.25 -12.62
CA LEU A 259 2.65 4.66 -13.78
C LEU A 259 1.16 4.59 -13.46
N SER A 260 0.41 5.62 -13.82
CA SER A 260 -1.04 5.64 -13.61
C SER A 260 -1.71 4.55 -14.44
N GLY A 261 -2.51 3.70 -13.78
CA GLY A 261 -3.37 2.73 -14.45
C GLY A 261 -4.51 3.45 -15.15
N ASN A 262 -4.35 3.81 -16.42
CA ASN A 262 -5.50 4.09 -17.26
C ASN A 262 -6.06 2.74 -17.74
N ALA A 263 -7.37 2.53 -17.55
CA ALA A 263 -8.15 1.34 -17.91
C ALA A 263 -8.15 0.96 -19.42
N ASN A 264 -7.21 1.46 -20.20
CA ASN A 264 -7.09 1.21 -21.64
C ASN A 264 -6.13 0.08 -22.01
N ASN A 265 -5.44 -0.55 -21.06
CA ASN A 265 -4.68 -1.79 -21.31
C ASN A 265 -5.58 -3.04 -21.08
N GLN A 266 -6.69 -3.13 -21.82
CA GLN A 266 -7.56 -4.32 -21.81
C GLN A 266 -6.87 -5.60 -22.35
N GLU A 267 -5.69 -5.48 -22.96
CA GLU A 267 -4.91 -6.64 -23.43
C GLU A 267 -4.13 -7.36 -22.33
N MET A 268 -3.84 -6.73 -21.18
CA MET A 268 -3.12 -7.43 -20.08
C MET A 268 -4.07 -8.09 -19.06
N ALA A 269 -5.25 -7.53 -18.83
CA ALA A 269 -6.23 -8.09 -17.90
C ALA A 269 -6.95 -9.35 -18.43
N SER A 270 -6.99 -9.54 -19.76
CA SER A 270 -7.61 -10.71 -20.39
C SER A 270 -6.79 -11.99 -20.25
N GLY A 271 -5.52 -11.91 -19.82
CA GLY A 271 -4.68 -13.08 -19.54
C GLY A 271 -4.94 -13.78 -18.20
N GLN A 272 -5.55 -13.09 -17.22
CA GLN A 272 -5.74 -13.62 -15.86
C GLN A 272 -7.10 -14.28 -15.60
N VAL A 273 -8.05 -14.27 -16.55
CA VAL A 273 -9.42 -14.80 -16.31
C VAL A 273 -9.57 -16.30 -16.62
N ASN A 274 -8.57 -16.96 -17.23
CA ASN A 274 -8.75 -18.34 -17.73
C ASN A 274 -8.29 -19.49 -16.83
N ASN A 275 -7.90 -19.25 -15.56
CA ASN A 275 -7.47 -20.31 -14.65
C ASN A 275 -8.39 -20.54 -13.44
N LEU A 276 -9.70 -20.31 -13.59
CA LEU A 276 -10.68 -20.94 -12.69
C LEU A 276 -10.95 -22.37 -13.17
N TYR A 277 -10.05 -23.27 -12.75
CA TYR A 277 -10.26 -24.72 -12.76
C TYR A 277 -11.51 -25.04 -11.93
N THR A 278 -12.64 -25.30 -12.59
CA THR A 278 -13.74 -26.06 -11.98
C THR A 278 -13.39 -27.54 -12.06
N LYS A 279 -13.17 -28.16 -10.90
CA LYS A 279 -13.15 -29.63 -10.76
C LYS A 279 -14.35 -30.06 -9.93
N ALA A 280 -15.07 -31.03 -10.52
CA ALA A 280 -16.15 -31.87 -10.02
C ALA A 280 -17.52 -31.20 -9.80
#